data_AF-A0A162GMU1-F1
#
_entry.id   AF-A0A162GMU1-F1
#
_cell.length_a   1.000
_cell.length_b   1.000
_cell.length_c   1.000
_cell.angle_alpha   90.00
_cell.angle_beta   90.00
_cell.angle_gamma   90.00
#
_symmetry.space_group_name_H-M   'P 1'
#
loop_
_entity.id
_entity.type
_entity.pdbx_description
1 polymer ?
#
loop_
_entity_poly.entity_id
_entity_poly.type
_entity_poly.pdbx_seq_one_letter_code
_entity_poly.pdbx_strand_id
1 'polypeptide(L)'
;MRGIGGTLFALQLGQVVGQLAAEVVSGGDIGIPLLEENDAAILPQNVAEFGEGLDIPIDQVQLYLAVRELAHARLFRHGRWLRLALISQITDFARGISIDTTRLEELAENFDPSNPEELRDAMTSGALIPPKTDEQLAAHGRLETVLASSRAGSTS
;
A
#
# COMPACT_ATOMS: atom_id res chain seq x y z
N MET A 1 26.92 -7.28 8.89
CA MET A 1 25.95 -7.22 7.77
C MET A 1 24.51 -6.87 8.17
N ARG A 2 24.21 -6.31 9.36
CA ARG A 2 22.84 -5.90 9.74
C ARG A 2 22.38 -4.53 9.20
N GLY A 3 23.28 -3.71 8.65
CA GLY A 3 22.97 -2.35 8.16
C GLY A 3 22.56 -2.27 6.69
N ILE A 4 23.13 -3.11 5.82
CA ILE A 4 22.92 -3.03 4.36
C ILE A 4 21.49 -3.42 3.96
N GLY A 5 20.93 -4.48 4.58
CA GLY A 5 19.55 -4.89 4.31
C GLY A 5 18.51 -3.85 4.73
N GLY A 6 18.75 -3.12 5.83
CA GLY A 6 17.86 -2.05 6.29
C GLY A 6 17.85 -0.84 5.34
N THR A 7 19.01 -0.45 4.82
CA THR A 7 19.12 0.65 3.84
C THR A 7 18.44 0.30 2.52
N LEU A 8 18.61 -0.93 2.02
CA LEU A 8 18.00 -1.37 0.75
C LEU A 8 16.47 -1.47 0.86
N PHE A 9 15.95 -2.01 1.97
CA PHE A 9 14.52 -2.01 2.23
C PHE A 9 13.95 -0.58 2.30
N ALA A 10 14.64 0.34 2.97
CA ALA A 10 14.22 1.74 3.05
C ALA A 10 14.16 2.41 1.67
N LEU A 11 15.11 2.10 0.78
CA LEU A 11 15.09 2.58 -0.61
C LEU A 11 13.89 2.04 -1.39
N GLN A 12 13.62 0.74 -1.31
CA GLN A 12 12.47 0.12 -1.98
C GLN A 12 11.14 0.69 -1.45
N LEU A 13 10.99 0.79 -0.13
CA LEU A 13 9.83 1.40 0.48
C LEU A 13 9.67 2.86 0.03
N GLY A 14 10.76 3.62 -0.01
CA GLY A 14 10.76 5.00 -0.50
C GLY A 14 10.32 5.14 -1.95
N GLN A 15 10.75 4.22 -2.84
CA GLN A 15 10.29 4.20 -4.23
C GLN A 15 8.80 3.90 -4.34
N VAL A 16 8.31 2.89 -3.62
CA VAL A 16 6.88 2.53 -3.62
C VAL A 16 6.04 3.69 -3.08
N VAL A 17 6.43 4.29 -1.95
CA VAL A 17 5.74 5.45 -1.36
C VAL A 17 5.78 6.64 -2.32
N GLY A 18 6.91 6.88 -2.99
CA GLY A 18 7.06 7.96 -3.96
C GLY A 18 6.17 7.79 -5.19
N GLN A 19 6.08 6.57 -5.73
CA GLN A 19 5.16 6.26 -6.82
C GLN A 19 3.70 6.44 -6.37
N LEU A 20 3.36 5.91 -5.20
CA LEU A 20 2.01 6.04 -4.64
C LEU A 20 1.60 7.50 -4.46
N ALA A 21 2.54 8.35 -4.04
CA ALA A 21 2.31 9.78 -3.87
C ALA A 21 1.96 10.51 -5.19
N ALA A 22 2.33 9.95 -6.35
CA ALA A 22 1.95 10.49 -7.65
C ALA A 22 0.57 9.97 -8.12
N GLU A 23 0.15 8.78 -7.65
CA GLU A 23 -1.10 8.15 -8.10
C GLU A 23 -2.33 8.52 -7.27
N VAL A 24 -2.15 8.81 -5.97
CA VAL A 24 -3.28 9.11 -5.07
C VAL A 24 -3.86 10.50 -5.29
N VAL A 25 -5.18 10.63 -5.33
CA VAL A 25 -5.87 11.92 -5.39
C VAL A 25 -6.45 12.34 -4.05
N SER A 26 -6.64 11.40 -3.11
CA SER A 26 -7.13 11.68 -1.76
C SER A 26 -6.54 10.77 -0.68
N GLY A 27 -6.70 11.17 0.59
CA GLY A 27 -6.17 10.43 1.75
C GLY A 27 -6.77 9.04 1.96
N GLY A 28 -8.01 8.83 1.51
CA GLY A 28 -8.72 7.55 1.58
C GLY A 28 -8.48 6.58 0.42
N ASP A 29 -7.69 6.95 -0.60
CA ASP A 29 -7.54 6.15 -1.83
C ASP A 29 -6.90 4.77 -1.60
N ILE A 30 -5.99 4.69 -0.64
CA ILE A 30 -5.28 3.45 -0.31
C ILE A 30 -6.18 2.47 0.46
N GLY A 31 -7.38 2.91 0.88
CA GLY A 31 -8.30 2.09 1.67
C GLY A 31 -7.82 1.82 3.10
N ILE A 32 -6.70 2.42 3.50
CA ILE A 32 -6.17 2.39 4.86
C ILE A 32 -6.41 3.77 5.48
N PRO A 33 -6.95 3.84 6.71
CA PRO A 33 -7.24 5.12 7.35
C PRO A 33 -5.96 5.72 7.95
N LEU A 34 -5.15 6.31 7.06
CA LEU A 34 -3.85 6.93 7.37
C LEU A 34 -3.99 8.30 8.06
N LEU A 35 -5.08 9.01 7.78
CA LEU A 35 -5.39 10.29 8.40
C LEU A 35 -5.97 10.13 9.80
N GLU A 36 -5.85 11.18 10.61
CA GLU A 36 -6.51 11.27 11.91
C GLU A 36 -8.04 11.19 11.76
N GLU A 37 -8.73 10.89 12.85
CA GLU A 37 -10.18 10.80 12.80
C GLU A 37 -10.81 12.16 12.42
N ASN A 38 -11.68 12.13 11.40
CA ASN A 38 -12.40 13.28 10.83
C ASN A 38 -11.64 14.14 9.85
N ASP A 39 -10.40 13.77 9.51
CA ASP A 39 -9.65 14.44 8.47
C ASP A 39 -9.98 13.84 7.10
N ALA A 40 -10.13 14.72 6.13
CA ALA A 40 -10.32 14.41 4.72
C ALA A 40 -9.31 15.26 3.94
N ALA A 41 -8.50 14.63 3.11
CA ALA A 41 -7.46 15.32 2.34
C ALA A 41 -7.58 14.99 0.85
N ILE A 42 -7.31 15.99 0.01
CA ILE A 42 -7.24 15.88 -1.45
C ILE A 42 -5.89 16.45 -1.87
N LEU A 43 -5.28 15.89 -2.92
CA LEU A 43 -4.05 16.39 -3.54
C LEU A 43 -4.41 17.14 -4.84
N PRO A 44 -4.49 18.48 -4.84
CA PRO A 44 -4.97 19.24 -6.01
C PRO A 44 -4.12 19.01 -7.26
N GLN A 45 -2.81 18.75 -7.08
CA GLN A 45 -1.87 18.45 -8.16
C GLN A 45 -2.30 17.18 -8.91
N ASN A 46 -2.54 16.10 -8.17
CA ASN A 46 -2.91 14.81 -8.74
C ASN A 46 -4.36 14.80 -9.24
N VAL A 47 -5.25 15.63 -8.66
CA VAL A 47 -6.62 15.81 -9.17
C VAL A 47 -6.64 16.43 -10.57
N ALA A 48 -5.74 17.37 -10.86
CA ALA A 48 -5.64 17.96 -12.18
C ALA A 48 -5.28 16.90 -13.22
N GLU A 49 -4.25 16.09 -12.94
CA GLU A 49 -3.83 14.97 -13.79
C GLU A 49 -4.93 13.90 -13.93
N PHE A 50 -5.61 13.55 -12.85
CA PHE A 50 -6.73 12.60 -12.86
C PHE A 50 -7.90 13.06 -13.75
N GLY A 51 -8.14 14.37 -13.83
CA GLY A 51 -9.19 14.96 -14.65
C GLY A 51 -8.89 14.99 -16.15
N GLU A 52 -7.64 14.80 -16.55
CA GLU A 52 -7.23 14.87 -17.95
C GLU A 52 -7.91 13.77 -18.78
N GLY A 53 -8.51 14.15 -19.92
CA GLY A 53 -9.15 13.21 -20.84
C GLY A 53 -10.57 12.75 -20.44
N LEU A 54 -11.11 13.19 -19.29
CA LEU A 54 -12.47 12.81 -18.88
C LEU A 54 -13.59 13.62 -19.57
N ASP A 55 -13.27 14.74 -20.23
CA ASP A 55 -14.25 15.70 -20.77
C ASP A 55 -15.25 16.21 -19.72
N ILE A 56 -14.79 16.34 -18.46
CA ILE A 56 -15.55 16.81 -17.31
C ILE A 56 -14.90 18.09 -16.77
N PRO A 57 -15.66 19.13 -16.43
CA PRO A 57 -15.13 20.32 -15.78
C PRO A 57 -14.40 19.99 -14.46
N ILE A 58 -13.22 20.58 -14.25
CA ILE A 58 -12.33 20.25 -13.12
C ILE A 58 -12.99 20.45 -11.74
N ASP A 59 -13.88 21.43 -11.62
CA ASP A 59 -14.67 21.69 -10.41
C ASP A 59 -15.61 20.53 -10.08
N GLN A 60 -16.15 19.85 -11.08
CA GLN A 60 -17.00 18.67 -10.89
C GLN A 60 -16.18 17.44 -10.47
N VAL A 61 -14.98 17.27 -11.02
CA VAL A 61 -14.02 16.23 -10.59
C VAL A 61 -13.64 16.45 -9.12
N GLN A 62 -13.28 17.68 -8.77
CA GLN A 62 -12.96 18.07 -7.39
C GLN A 62 -14.14 17.80 -6.45
N LEU A 63 -15.36 18.16 -6.84
CA LEU A 63 -16.56 17.96 -6.04
C LEU A 63 -16.82 16.45 -5.81
N TYR A 64 -16.72 15.64 -6.85
CA TYR A 64 -16.86 14.18 -6.75
C TYR A 64 -15.83 13.59 -5.78
N LEU A 65 -14.56 13.93 -5.93
CA LEU A 65 -13.49 13.41 -5.08
C LEU A 65 -13.63 13.88 -3.64
N ALA A 66 -14.06 15.13 -3.41
CA ALA A 66 -14.33 15.64 -2.07
C ALA A 66 -15.47 14.90 -1.38
N VAL A 67 -16.57 14.63 -2.09
CA VAL A 67 -17.68 13.83 -1.56
C VAL A 67 -17.23 12.40 -1.24
N ARG A 68 -16.45 11.77 -2.12
CA ARG A 68 -15.88 10.44 -1.91
C ARG A 68 -15.00 10.39 -0.65
N GLU A 69 -14.09 11.34 -0.50
CA GLU A 69 -13.19 11.42 0.64
C GLU A 69 -13.95 11.66 1.95
N LEU A 70 -14.93 12.57 1.95
CA LEU A 70 -15.78 12.81 3.12
C LEU A 70 -16.60 11.58 3.50
N ALA A 71 -17.08 10.81 2.52
CA ALA A 71 -17.78 9.56 2.77
C ALA A 71 -16.84 8.53 3.43
N HIS A 72 -15.60 8.39 2.97
CA HIS A 72 -14.58 7.56 3.62
C HIS A 72 -14.27 8.01 5.05
N ALA A 73 -14.03 9.31 5.27
CA ALA A 73 -13.78 9.85 6.60
C ALA A 73 -14.95 9.55 7.55
N ARG A 74 -16.19 9.70 7.07
CA ARG A 74 -17.41 9.36 7.81
C ARG A 74 -17.55 7.86 8.08
N LEU A 75 -17.22 7.01 7.11
CA LEU A 75 -17.25 5.55 7.27
C LEU A 75 -16.34 5.12 8.43
N PHE A 76 -15.10 5.60 8.46
CA PHE A 76 -14.16 5.26 9.53
C PHE A 76 -14.49 5.92 10.87
N ARG A 77 -15.11 7.10 10.87
CA ARG A 77 -15.65 7.75 12.08
C ARG A 77 -16.70 6.88 12.78
N HIS A 78 -17.66 6.36 12.01
CA HIS A 78 -18.78 5.60 12.58
C HIS A 78 -18.49 4.09 12.65
N GLY A 79 -17.60 3.58 11.82
CA GLY A 79 -17.15 2.19 11.78
C GLY A 79 -15.87 1.95 12.58
N ARG A 80 -15.85 2.26 13.89
CA ARG A 80 -14.66 2.00 14.74
C ARG A 80 -14.19 0.53 14.67
N TRP A 81 -15.12 -0.40 14.49
CA TRP A 81 -14.82 -1.82 14.29
C TRP A 81 -14.07 -2.09 12.98
N LEU A 82 -14.33 -1.31 11.92
CA LEU A 82 -13.70 -1.46 10.61
C LEU A 82 -12.22 -1.08 10.67
N ARG A 83 -11.89 0.04 11.35
CA ARG A 83 -10.49 0.45 11.58
C ARG A 83 -9.72 -0.64 12.31
N LEU A 84 -10.27 -1.17 13.41
CA LEU A 84 -9.65 -2.22 14.20
C LEU A 84 -9.51 -3.53 13.41
N ALA A 85 -10.56 -3.94 12.70
CA ALA A 85 -10.53 -5.15 11.87
C ALA A 85 -9.46 -5.05 10.78
N LEU A 86 -9.36 -3.91 10.09
CA LEU A 86 -8.36 -3.70 9.05
C LEU A 86 -6.94 -3.74 9.61
N ILE A 87 -6.66 -3.01 10.70
CA ILE A 87 -5.33 -3.01 11.35
C ILE A 87 -4.96 -4.41 11.83
N SER A 88 -5.91 -5.14 12.43
CA SER A 88 -5.68 -6.53 12.87
C SER A 88 -5.29 -7.42 11.71
N GLN A 89 -6.04 -7.38 10.61
CA GLN A 89 -5.77 -8.23 9.45
C GLN A 89 -4.44 -7.86 8.76
N ILE A 90 -4.08 -6.57 8.67
CA ILE A 90 -2.77 -6.13 8.18
C ILE A 90 -1.66 -6.67 9.09
N THR A 91 -1.85 -6.60 10.41
CA THR A 91 -0.88 -7.09 11.40
C THR A 91 -0.70 -8.60 11.31
N ASP A 92 -1.79 -9.36 11.14
CA ASP A 92 -1.73 -10.81 11.01
C ASP A 92 -1.08 -11.23 9.69
N PHE A 93 -1.35 -10.53 8.59
CA PHE A 93 -0.65 -10.73 7.32
C PHE A 93 0.85 -10.43 7.45
N ALA A 94 1.20 -9.30 8.05
CA ALA A 94 2.58 -8.87 8.24
C ALA A 94 3.38 -9.80 9.15
N ARG A 95 2.76 -10.40 10.17
CA ARG A 95 3.41 -11.36 11.08
C ARG A 95 3.95 -12.60 10.34
N GLY A 96 3.33 -12.98 9.23
CA GLY A 96 3.79 -14.08 8.40
C GLY A 96 4.94 -13.73 7.45
N ILE A 97 5.27 -12.44 7.29
CA ILE A 97 6.36 -12.02 6.38
C ILE A 97 7.70 -12.34 7.04
N SER A 98 8.39 -13.34 6.51
CA SER A 98 9.77 -13.65 6.85
C SER A 98 10.67 -13.38 5.64
N ILE A 99 11.94 -13.07 5.91
CA ILE A 99 12.97 -13.00 4.87
C ILE A 99 13.59 -14.38 4.78
N ASP A 100 13.70 -14.94 3.57
CA ASP A 100 14.44 -16.18 3.35
C ASP A 100 15.93 -15.89 3.47
N THR A 101 16.46 -16.08 4.68
CA THR A 101 17.88 -15.86 4.98
C THR A 101 18.77 -16.85 4.24
N THR A 102 18.26 -18.04 3.88
CA THR A 102 19.01 -19.05 3.13
C THR A 102 19.27 -18.56 1.71
N ARG A 103 18.23 -18.05 1.02
CA ARG A 103 18.41 -17.42 -0.30
C ARG A 103 19.31 -16.21 -0.26
N LEU A 104 19.28 -15.45 0.84
CA LEU A 104 20.13 -14.28 1.02
C LEU A 104 21.61 -14.69 1.19
N GLU A 105 21.88 -15.81 1.87
CA GLU A 105 23.21 -16.42 1.98
C GLU A 105 23.70 -16.97 0.63
N GLU A 106 22.85 -17.69 -0.12
CA GLU A 106 23.18 -18.18 -1.48
C GLU A 106 23.51 -17.04 -2.45
N LEU A 107 22.78 -15.92 -2.39
CA LEU A 107 23.07 -14.74 -3.19
C LEU A 107 24.37 -14.05 -2.78
N ALA A 108 24.70 -14.07 -1.49
CA ALA A 108 25.95 -13.51 -0.98
C ALA A 108 27.17 -14.39 -1.32
N GLU A 109 27.01 -15.72 -1.39
CA GLU A 109 28.07 -16.65 -1.80
C GLU A 109 28.39 -16.55 -3.29
N ASN A 110 27.37 -16.34 -4.12
CA ASN A 110 27.52 -16.15 -5.56
C ASN A 110 27.72 -14.68 -5.97
N PHE A 111 27.86 -13.78 -4.98
CA PHE A 111 28.03 -12.35 -5.22
C PHE A 111 29.37 -12.07 -5.91
N ASP A 112 29.30 -11.60 -7.14
CA ASP A 112 30.45 -11.02 -7.85
C ASP A 112 30.56 -9.52 -7.47
N PRO A 113 31.65 -9.09 -6.80
CA PRO A 113 31.88 -7.68 -6.47
C PRO A 113 31.93 -6.75 -7.69
N SER A 114 32.11 -7.30 -8.89
CA SER A 114 32.10 -6.57 -10.15
C SER A 114 30.70 -6.39 -10.76
N ASN A 115 29.67 -7.10 -10.26
CA ASN A 115 28.28 -7.00 -10.74
C ASN A 115 27.26 -6.72 -9.61
N PRO A 116 27.29 -5.53 -8.99
CA PRO A 116 26.38 -5.18 -7.88
C PRO A 116 24.90 -5.03 -8.29
N GLU A 117 24.58 -4.91 -9.58
CA GLU A 117 23.21 -4.74 -10.06
C GLU A 117 22.38 -6.03 -9.94
N GLU A 118 23.00 -7.21 -10.07
CA GLU A 118 22.30 -8.50 -9.98
C GLU A 118 21.76 -8.76 -8.56
N LEU A 119 22.53 -8.39 -7.53
CA LEU A 119 22.08 -8.40 -6.14
C LEU A 119 20.92 -7.42 -5.94
N ARG A 120 20.98 -6.25 -6.57
CA ARG A 120 19.95 -5.21 -6.48
C ARG A 120 18.64 -5.67 -7.10
N ASP A 121 18.69 -6.34 -8.25
CA ASP A 121 17.52 -6.90 -8.94
C ASP A 121 16.89 -8.06 -8.18
N ALA A 122 17.68 -8.98 -7.63
CA ALA A 122 17.17 -10.09 -6.82
C ALA A 122 16.45 -9.60 -5.55
N MET A 123 16.94 -8.51 -4.95
CA MET A 123 16.29 -7.88 -3.80
C MET A 123 15.01 -7.12 -4.19
N THR A 124 15.03 -6.38 -5.30
CA THR A 124 13.90 -5.53 -5.72
C THR A 124 12.74 -6.36 -6.32
N SER A 125 13.06 -7.47 -6.99
CA SER A 125 12.08 -8.39 -7.59
C SER A 125 11.26 -9.20 -6.57
N GLY A 126 11.62 -9.13 -5.28
CA GLY A 126 10.98 -9.93 -4.24
C GLY A 126 11.36 -11.40 -4.28
N ALA A 127 12.44 -11.79 -4.99
CA ALA A 127 12.93 -13.17 -5.04
C ALA A 127 13.34 -13.73 -3.67
N LEU A 128 13.64 -12.83 -2.72
CA LEU A 128 13.95 -13.17 -1.32
C LEU A 128 12.70 -13.32 -0.42
N ILE A 129 11.51 -13.00 -0.93
CA ILE A 129 10.26 -13.20 -0.21
C ILE A 129 9.82 -14.65 -0.45
N PRO A 130 9.74 -15.48 0.59
CA PRO A 130 9.27 -16.85 0.46
C PRO A 130 7.80 -16.86 -0.02
N PRO A 131 7.37 -17.95 -0.69
CA PRO A 131 5.97 -18.09 -1.10
C PRO A 131 5.05 -17.99 0.12
N LYS A 132 3.89 -17.35 -0.07
CA LYS A 132 2.87 -17.18 0.99
C LYS A 132 2.46 -18.54 1.55
N THR A 133 2.41 -18.66 2.87
CA THR A 133 1.85 -19.85 3.55
C THR A 133 0.33 -19.92 3.39
N ASP A 134 -0.27 -21.09 3.65
CA ASP A 134 -1.73 -21.25 3.63
C ASP A 134 -2.44 -20.29 4.59
N GLU A 135 -1.83 -20.01 5.74
CA GLU A 135 -2.34 -19.05 6.72
C GLU A 135 -2.30 -17.61 6.19
N GLN A 136 -1.24 -17.23 5.46
CA GLN A 136 -1.14 -15.93 4.81
C GLN A 136 -2.11 -15.76 3.64
N LEU A 137 -2.34 -16.81 2.85
CA LEU A 137 -3.35 -16.80 1.79
C LEU A 137 -4.76 -16.63 2.37
N ALA A 138 -5.07 -17.31 3.48
CA ALA A 138 -6.33 -17.13 4.19
C ALA A 138 -6.47 -15.71 4.78
N ALA A 139 -5.40 -15.14 5.33
CA ALA A 139 -5.39 -13.75 5.81
C ALA A 139 -5.60 -12.73 4.69
N HIS A 140 -4.97 -12.97 3.53
CA HIS A 140 -5.14 -12.16 2.32
C HIS A 140 -6.60 -12.15 1.85
N GLY A 141 -7.24 -13.32 1.75
CA GLY A 141 -8.65 -13.40 1.35
C GLY A 141 -9.60 -12.66 2.31
N ARG A 142 -9.30 -12.67 3.63
CA ARG A 142 -10.05 -11.88 4.61
C ARG A 142 -9.82 -10.37 4.42
N LEU A 143 -8.58 -9.95 4.18
CA LEU A 143 -8.25 -8.55 3.87
C LEU A 143 -9.00 -8.06 2.63
N GLU A 144 -8.96 -8.82 1.54
CA GLU A 144 -9.68 -8.49 0.30
C GLU A 144 -11.18 -8.37 0.54
N THR A 145 -11.75 -9.28 1.34
CA THR A 145 -13.18 -9.23 1.70
C THR A 145 -13.53 -7.97 2.48
N VAL A 146 -12.72 -7.61 3.49
CA VAL A 146 -12.93 -6.40 4.29
C VAL A 146 -12.80 -5.15 3.42
N LEU A 147 -11.78 -5.06 2.56
CA LEU A 147 -11.57 -3.92 1.66
C LEU A 147 -12.66 -3.81 0.59
N ALA A 148 -13.14 -4.94 0.05
CA ALA A 148 -14.26 -4.95 -0.88
C ALA A 148 -15.54 -4.44 -0.21
N SER A 149 -15.80 -4.85 1.03
CA SER A 149 -16.97 -4.38 1.80
C SER A 149 -16.91 -2.89 2.14
N SER A 150 -15.73 -2.34 2.40
CA SER A 150 -15.57 -0.90 2.65
C SER A 150 -15.75 -0.06 1.38
N ARG A 151 -15.41 -0.60 0.19
CA ARG A 151 -15.65 0.06 -1.10
C ARG A 151 -17.11 -0.02 -1.55
N ALA A 152 -17.80 -1.13 -1.30
CA ALA A 152 -19.20 -1.32 -1.69
C ALA A 152 -20.20 -0.48 -0.87
N GLY A 153 -19.84 -0.09 0.36
CA GLY A 153 -20.63 0.84 1.17
C GLY A 153 -20.75 2.26 0.61
N SER A 154 -20.08 2.57 -0.51
CA SER A 154 -20.14 3.85 -1.24
C SER A 154 -21.27 3.92 -2.28
N THR A 155 -21.96 2.81 -2.59
CA THR A 155 -22.95 2.73 -3.68
C THR A 155 -24.38 2.40 -3.24
N SER A 156 -24.73 2.62 -1.97
CA SER A 156 -26.10 2.48 -1.45
C SER A 156 -26.46 3.64 -0.55
#